data_AF-A0A7C1YUM7-F1
#
_entry.id   AF-A0A7C1YUM7-F1
#
_cell.length_a   1.000
_cell.length_b   1.000
_cell.length_c   1.000
_cell.angle_alpha   90.00
_cell.angle_beta   90.00
_cell.angle_gamma   90.00
#
_symmetry.space_group_name_H-M   'P 1'
#
loop_
_entity.id
_entity.type
_entity.pdbx_description
1 polymer ?
#
loop_
_entity_poly.entity_id
_entity_poly.type
_entity_poly.pdbx_seq_one_letter_code
_entity_poly.pdbx_strand_id
1 'polypeptide(L)'
;MSTVSKFEEYKLFVQDTAKLSDRRQTVTNTYIAVNSLLLGGVSFLVKDAANGQWWGLALALPLMIGGAVVCVYWRKFIVKYKALIGLRIDTLREMEDLPGMAGSLRMYHIEDALYPRDEEGKMIPGKGLDFSELEKRLPTLFLILYIVYATGTVLALLGMGTAALVQCVGSLF
;
A
#
# COMPACT_ATOMS: atom_id res chain seq x y z
N MET A 1 -38.16 14.21 21.61
CA MET A 1 -36.97 13.49 21.10
C MET A 1 -37.20 13.24 19.62
N SER A 2 -36.43 13.83 18.70
CA SER A 2 -36.59 13.48 17.29
C SER A 2 -36.10 12.04 17.11
N THR A 3 -37.01 11.14 16.76
CA THR A 3 -36.65 9.75 16.47
C THR A 3 -35.93 9.75 15.13
N VAL A 4 -34.61 9.57 15.14
CA VAL A 4 -33.84 9.37 13.92
C VAL A 4 -34.39 8.12 13.21
N SER A 5 -34.79 8.27 11.95
CA SER A 5 -35.24 7.15 11.13
C SER A 5 -34.08 6.17 10.93
N LYS A 6 -34.30 4.88 11.22
CA LYS A 6 -33.27 3.84 11.07
C LYS A 6 -32.79 3.69 9.63
N PHE A 7 -33.68 3.91 8.68
CA PHE A 7 -33.32 3.95 7.26
C PHE A 7 -32.43 5.14 6.92
N GLU A 8 -32.70 6.33 7.48
CA GLU A 8 -31.84 7.51 7.26
C GLU A 8 -30.47 7.34 7.92
N GLU A 9 -30.43 6.77 9.13
CA GLU A 9 -29.18 6.40 9.80
C GLU A 9 -28.37 5.42 8.94
N TYR A 10 -29.00 4.35 8.46
CA TYR A 10 -28.38 3.36 7.57
C TYR A 10 -27.83 4.00 6.29
N LYS A 11 -28.63 4.84 5.62
CA LYS A 11 -28.23 5.55 4.41
C LYS A 11 -27.00 6.43 4.65
N LEU A 12 -26.92 7.14 5.78
CA LEU A 12 -25.75 7.94 6.13
C LEU A 12 -24.50 7.07 6.35
N PHE A 13 -24.65 5.91 6.99
CA PHE A 13 -23.54 4.99 7.22
C PHE A 13 -23.04 4.34 5.91
N VAL A 14 -23.94 3.96 4.99
CA VAL A 14 -23.58 3.47 3.66
C VAL A 14 -22.79 4.54 2.90
N GLN A 15 -23.27 5.79 2.92
CA GLN A 15 -22.60 6.90 2.25
C GLN A 15 -21.22 7.21 2.85
N ASP A 16 -21.07 7.20 4.17
CA ASP A 16 -19.76 7.40 4.81
C ASP A 16 -18.80 6.25 4.50
N THR A 17 -19.31 5.01 4.48
CA THR A 17 -18.51 3.81 4.15
C THR A 17 -18.04 3.84 2.69
N ALA A 18 -18.89 4.26 1.74
CA ALA A 18 -18.49 4.47 0.36
C ALA A 18 -17.38 5.53 0.23
N LYS A 19 -17.54 6.69 0.91
CA LYS A 19 -16.51 7.73 0.95
C LYS A 19 -15.20 7.24 1.56
N LEU A 20 -15.24 6.33 2.52
CA LEU A 20 -14.04 5.75 3.11
C LEU A 20 -13.30 4.86 2.10
N SER A 21 -14.03 4.05 1.33
CA SER A 21 -13.48 3.26 0.23
C SER A 21 -12.86 4.14 -0.85
N ASP A 22 -13.51 5.25 -1.22
CA ASP A 22 -12.94 6.22 -2.16
C ASP A 22 -11.63 6.82 -1.64
N ARG A 23 -11.59 7.21 -0.34
CA ARG A 23 -10.37 7.71 0.30
C ARG A 23 -9.24 6.67 0.26
N ARG A 24 -9.54 5.38 0.46
CA ARG A 24 -8.54 4.30 0.32
C ARG A 24 -7.95 4.26 -1.09
N GLN A 25 -8.79 4.37 -2.12
CA GLN A 25 -8.34 4.39 -3.51
C GLN A 25 -7.48 5.62 -3.79
N THR A 26 -7.89 6.81 -3.31
CA THR A 26 -7.11 8.03 -3.43
C THR A 26 -5.73 7.88 -2.79
N VAL A 27 -5.65 7.40 -1.55
CA VAL A 27 -4.36 7.21 -0.87
C VAL A 27 -3.48 6.18 -1.58
N THR A 28 -4.08 5.10 -2.08
CA THR A 28 -3.37 4.08 -2.88
C THR A 28 -2.76 4.70 -4.14
N ASN A 29 -3.52 5.51 -4.88
CA ASN A 29 -3.03 6.23 -6.06
C ASN A 29 -1.91 7.22 -5.70
N THR A 30 -2.01 7.92 -4.56
CA THR A 30 -0.94 8.80 -4.06
C THR A 30 0.35 8.02 -3.80
N TYR A 31 0.27 6.86 -3.14
CA TYR A 31 1.44 6.02 -2.91
C TYR A 31 2.07 5.51 -4.21
N ILE A 32 1.26 5.12 -5.20
CA ILE A 32 1.77 4.74 -6.53
C ILE A 32 2.51 5.92 -7.17
N ALA A 33 1.92 7.12 -7.16
CA ALA A 33 2.52 8.31 -7.76
C ALA A 33 3.86 8.68 -7.08
N VAL A 34 3.92 8.67 -5.75
CA VAL A 34 5.14 8.95 -4.99
C VAL A 34 6.23 7.94 -5.32
N ASN A 35 5.93 6.63 -5.34
CA ASN A 35 6.93 5.61 -5.66
C ASN A 35 7.40 5.71 -7.12
N SER A 36 6.50 5.99 -8.07
CA SER A 36 6.87 6.23 -9.48
C SER A 36 7.81 7.43 -9.62
N LEU A 37 7.54 8.54 -8.91
CA LEU A 37 8.41 9.71 -8.91
C LEU A 37 9.78 9.39 -8.32
N LEU A 38 9.82 8.69 -7.18
CA LEU A 38 11.06 8.28 -6.52
C LEU A 38 11.90 7.34 -7.40
N LEU A 39 11.27 6.33 -8.03
CA LEU A 39 11.96 5.44 -8.97
C LEU A 39 12.46 6.18 -10.22
N GLY A 40 11.70 7.15 -10.72
CA GLY A 40 12.14 8.02 -11.81
C GLY A 40 13.40 8.82 -11.42
N GLY A 41 13.39 9.44 -10.24
CA GLY A 41 14.54 10.16 -9.71
C GLY A 41 15.76 9.27 -9.48
N VAL A 42 15.56 8.08 -8.90
CA VAL A 42 16.61 7.07 -8.76
C VAL A 42 17.20 6.67 -10.11
N SER A 43 16.35 6.39 -11.10
CA SER A 43 16.80 5.97 -12.44
C SER A 43 17.60 7.07 -13.13
N PHE A 44 17.21 8.34 -12.95
CA PHE A 44 17.94 9.49 -13.45
C PHE A 44 19.33 9.59 -12.81
N LEU A 45 19.44 9.48 -11.48
CA LEU A 45 20.73 9.54 -10.78
C LEU A 45 21.66 8.38 -11.12
N VAL A 46 21.11 7.18 -11.31
CA VAL A 46 21.87 6.00 -11.76
C VAL A 46 22.42 6.22 -13.18
N LYS A 47 21.63 6.85 -14.07
CA LYS A 47 22.07 7.19 -15.42
C LYS A 47 23.22 8.21 -15.41
N ASP A 48 23.14 9.25 -14.58
CA ASP A 48 24.21 10.26 -14.47
C ASP A 48 25.53 9.63 -13.96
N ALA A 49 25.43 8.70 -13.02
CA ALA A 49 26.60 7.98 -12.55
C ALA A 49 27.25 7.10 -13.62
N ALA A 50 26.46 6.49 -14.51
CA ALA A 50 26.99 5.76 -15.67
C ALA A 50 27.75 6.68 -16.65
N ASN A 51 27.43 7.99 -16.66
CA ASN A 51 28.14 9.01 -17.45
C ASN A 51 29.38 9.59 -16.74
N GLY A 52 29.82 8.99 -15.62
CA GLY A 52 31.03 9.39 -14.90
C GLY A 52 30.79 10.26 -13.66
N GLN A 53 29.55 10.66 -13.37
CA GLN A 53 29.19 11.43 -12.17
C GLN A 53 28.83 10.50 -11.01
N TRP A 54 29.83 9.78 -10.50
CA TRP A 54 29.66 8.72 -9.49
C TRP A 54 28.95 9.16 -8.19
N TRP A 55 28.97 10.45 -7.84
CA TRP A 55 28.24 10.99 -6.68
C TRP A 55 26.72 10.82 -6.78
N GLY A 56 26.17 10.69 -8.00
CA GLY A 56 24.76 10.40 -8.24
C GLY A 56 24.32 9.07 -7.58
N LEU A 57 25.20 8.06 -7.53
CA LEU A 57 24.92 6.80 -6.84
C LEU A 57 24.80 6.98 -5.32
N ALA A 58 25.65 7.81 -4.73
CA ALA A 58 25.59 8.10 -3.30
C ALA A 58 24.29 8.84 -2.94
N LEU A 59 23.83 9.78 -3.78
CA LEU A 59 22.55 10.46 -3.58
C LEU A 59 21.33 9.59 -3.88
N ALA A 60 21.46 8.55 -4.70
CA ALA A 60 20.35 7.64 -4.99
C ALA A 60 19.98 6.78 -3.77
N LEU A 61 20.95 6.47 -2.88
CA LEU A 61 20.71 5.65 -1.68
C LEU A 61 19.63 6.23 -0.73
N PRO A 62 19.69 7.51 -0.28
CA PRO A 62 18.63 8.05 0.57
C PRO A 62 17.25 8.08 -0.11
N LEU A 63 17.18 8.26 -1.42
CA LEU A 63 15.93 8.18 -2.19
C LEU A 63 15.34 6.76 -2.17
N MET A 64 16.18 5.73 -2.33
CA MET A 64 15.74 4.33 -2.24
C MET A 64 15.28 3.97 -0.82
N ILE A 65 15.98 4.45 0.21
CA ILE A 65 15.55 4.27 1.62
C ILE A 65 14.19 4.95 1.83
N GLY A 66 14.02 6.18 1.34
CA GLY A 66 12.74 6.88 1.38
C GLY A 66 11.63 6.09 0.70
N GLY A 67 11.86 5.56 -0.51
CA GLY A 67 10.92 4.72 -1.23
C GLY A 67 10.55 3.43 -0.49
N ALA A 68 11.54 2.75 0.11
CA ALA A 68 11.30 1.56 0.92
C ALA A 68 10.44 1.87 2.16
N VAL A 69 10.70 2.98 2.85
CA VAL A 69 9.89 3.45 3.98
C VAL A 69 8.45 3.75 3.55
N VAL A 70 8.28 4.44 2.40
CA VAL A 70 6.96 4.71 1.82
C VAL A 70 6.20 3.40 1.52
N CYS A 71 6.87 2.38 0.98
CA CYS A 71 6.26 1.06 0.73
C CYS A 71 5.80 0.38 2.02
N VAL A 72 6.60 0.45 3.09
CA VAL A 72 6.22 -0.10 4.41
C VAL A 72 5.00 0.62 4.97
N TYR A 73 4.95 1.95 4.89
CA TYR A 73 3.79 2.72 5.36
C TYR A 73 2.54 2.44 4.52
N TRP A 74 2.67 2.35 3.20
CA TRP A 74 1.57 1.99 2.31
C TRP A 74 0.96 0.63 2.70
N ARG A 75 1.80 -0.39 2.93
CA ARG A 75 1.34 -1.71 3.37
C ARG A 75 0.59 -1.64 4.70
N LYS A 76 1.11 -0.90 5.67
CA LYS A 76 0.42 -0.67 6.96
C LYS A 76 -0.92 0.03 6.77
N PHE A 77 -1.00 0.98 5.85
CA PHE A 77 -2.21 1.73 5.54
C PHE A 77 -3.30 0.80 4.97
N ILE A 78 -2.96 -0.06 4.00
CA ILE A 78 -3.90 -1.05 3.43
C ILE A 78 -4.48 -1.95 4.52
N VAL A 79 -3.63 -2.46 5.44
CA VAL A 79 -4.09 -3.33 6.53
C VAL A 79 -5.05 -2.60 7.47
N LYS A 80 -4.74 -1.36 7.86
CA LYS A 80 -5.61 -0.55 8.72
C LYS A 80 -6.95 -0.23 8.05
N TYR A 81 -6.94 0.12 6.77
CA TYR A 81 -8.17 0.37 6.03
C TYR A 81 -9.01 -0.89 5.82
N LYS A 82 -8.38 -2.04 5.57
CA LYS A 82 -9.08 -3.33 5.51
C LYS A 82 -9.85 -3.60 6.82
N ALA A 83 -9.20 -3.38 7.96
CA ALA A 83 -9.84 -3.56 9.27
C ALA A 83 -10.98 -2.57 9.52
N LEU A 84 -10.77 -1.28 9.20
CA LEU A 84 -11.79 -0.24 9.41
C LEU A 84 -13.01 -0.43 8.51
N ILE A 85 -12.80 -0.77 7.23
CA ILE A 85 -13.89 -1.06 6.29
C ILE A 85 -14.63 -2.32 6.75
N GLY A 86 -13.91 -3.35 7.22
CA GLY A 86 -14.51 -4.55 7.80
C GLY A 86 -15.47 -4.21 8.94
N LEU A 87 -15.01 -3.42 9.92
CA LEU A 87 -15.86 -2.95 11.02
C LEU A 87 -17.11 -2.22 10.53
N ARG A 88 -16.98 -1.34 9.52
CA ARG A 88 -18.12 -0.59 8.97
C ARG A 88 -19.14 -1.50 8.29
N ILE A 89 -18.68 -2.48 7.52
CA ILE A 89 -19.53 -3.49 6.90
C ILE A 89 -20.24 -4.31 7.98
N ASP A 90 -19.53 -4.71 9.03
CA ASP A 90 -20.10 -5.48 10.14
C ASP A 90 -21.20 -4.68 10.85
N THR A 91 -20.97 -3.39 11.13
CA THR A 91 -22.00 -2.49 11.67
C THR A 91 -23.20 -2.34 10.72
N LEU A 92 -22.97 -2.19 9.41
CA LEU A 92 -24.06 -2.06 8.44
C LEU A 92 -24.94 -3.30 8.37
N ARG A 93 -24.38 -4.49 8.58
CA ARG A 93 -25.15 -5.74 8.72
C ARG A 93 -26.01 -5.75 9.97
N GLU A 94 -25.42 -5.39 11.12
CA GLU A 94 -26.18 -5.26 12.36
C GLU A 94 -27.35 -4.27 12.20
N MET A 95 -27.18 -3.22 11.41
CA MET A 95 -28.25 -2.27 11.08
C MET A 95 -29.33 -2.91 10.18
N GLU A 96 -28.96 -3.73 9.20
CA GLU A 96 -29.89 -4.47 8.32
C GLU A 96 -30.73 -5.51 9.08
N ASP A 97 -30.22 -6.02 10.21
CA ASP A 97 -30.94 -6.96 11.09
C ASP A 97 -31.94 -6.28 12.05
N LEU A 98 -31.93 -4.95 12.15
CA LEU A 98 -32.86 -4.23 13.02
C LEU A 98 -34.33 -4.41 12.55
N PRO A 99 -35.30 -4.47 13.49
CA PRO A 99 -36.72 -4.59 13.14
C PRO A 99 -37.23 -3.46 12.22
N GLY A 100 -36.64 -2.27 12.31
CA GLY A 100 -36.98 -1.12 11.45
C GLY A 100 -36.54 -1.27 9.99
N MET A 101 -35.76 -2.30 9.67
CA MET A 101 -35.32 -2.65 8.31
C MET A 101 -36.02 -3.91 7.78
N ALA A 102 -37.05 -4.40 8.48
CA ALA A 102 -37.85 -5.55 8.04
C ALA A 102 -38.47 -5.27 6.65
N GLY A 103 -38.15 -6.12 5.67
CA GLY A 103 -38.57 -5.97 4.28
C GLY A 103 -37.53 -5.30 3.36
N SER A 104 -36.43 -4.77 3.90
CA SER A 104 -35.29 -4.31 3.10
C SER A 104 -34.51 -5.48 2.52
N LEU A 105 -33.97 -5.28 1.31
CA LEU A 105 -32.98 -6.20 0.75
C LEU A 105 -31.67 -6.02 1.56
N ARG A 106 -31.20 -7.10 2.18
CA ARG A 106 -30.03 -7.10 3.07
C ARG A 106 -28.74 -7.29 2.30
N MET A 107 -28.29 -6.22 1.63
CA MET A 107 -27.18 -6.27 0.67
C MET A 107 -25.92 -6.89 1.29
N TYR A 108 -25.56 -6.50 2.51
CA TYR A 108 -24.32 -6.98 3.14
C TYR A 108 -24.39 -8.43 3.64
N HIS A 109 -25.59 -9.02 3.71
CA HIS A 109 -25.76 -10.46 3.88
C HIS A 109 -25.69 -11.20 2.54
N ILE A 110 -26.17 -10.61 1.45
CA ILE A 110 -26.04 -11.19 0.10
C ILE A 110 -24.57 -11.29 -0.31
N GLU A 111 -23.75 -10.32 0.06
CA GLU A 111 -22.31 -10.33 -0.19
C GLU A 111 -21.56 -11.50 0.46
N ASP A 112 -22.13 -12.19 1.46
CA ASP A 112 -21.50 -13.38 2.08
C ASP A 112 -21.34 -14.53 1.10
N ALA A 113 -22.12 -14.56 0.01
CA ALA A 113 -21.91 -15.50 -1.08
C ALA A 113 -20.54 -15.30 -1.77
N LEU A 114 -20.02 -14.08 -1.76
CA LEU A 114 -18.71 -13.72 -2.33
C LEU A 114 -17.61 -13.64 -1.27
N TYR A 115 -17.96 -13.33 -0.03
CA TYR A 115 -17.03 -13.19 1.10
C TYR A 115 -17.47 -14.07 2.27
N PRO A 116 -17.23 -15.39 2.21
CA PRO A 116 -17.70 -16.32 3.23
C PRO A 116 -17.07 -16.04 4.59
N ARG A 117 -17.89 -16.20 5.62
CA ARG A 117 -17.54 -15.93 7.02
C ARG A 117 -17.53 -17.21 7.87
N ASP A 118 -16.79 -17.17 8.97
CA ASP A 118 -16.78 -18.24 9.98
C ASP A 118 -18.03 -18.19 10.90
N GLU A 119 -18.11 -19.12 11.85
CA GLU A 119 -19.24 -19.20 12.79
C GLU A 119 -19.30 -17.98 13.73
N GLU A 120 -18.16 -17.32 13.94
CA GLU A 120 -18.03 -16.07 14.69
C GLU A 120 -18.36 -14.82 13.85
N GLY A 121 -18.77 -14.99 12.60
CA GLY A 121 -19.17 -13.92 11.69
C GLY A 121 -18.00 -13.10 11.14
N LYS A 122 -16.76 -13.57 11.22
CA LYS A 122 -15.58 -12.92 10.63
C LYS A 122 -15.29 -13.47 9.24
N MET A 123 -14.79 -12.60 8.35
CA MET A 123 -14.36 -13.01 7.01
C MET A 123 -13.22 -14.03 7.09
N ILE A 124 -13.37 -15.15 6.39
CA ILE A 124 -12.35 -16.19 6.34
C ILE A 124 -11.20 -15.72 5.43
N PRO A 125 -9.96 -15.56 5.95
CA PRO A 125 -8.83 -15.15 5.12
C PRO A 125 -8.57 -16.14 3.98
N GLY A 126 -8.34 -15.67 2.76
CA GLY A 126 -8.07 -16.55 1.62
C GLY A 126 -9.33 -17.08 0.93
N LYS A 127 -10.52 -16.75 1.42
CA LYS A 127 -11.79 -17.11 0.79
C LYS A 127 -12.55 -15.86 0.37
N GLY A 128 -12.87 -15.78 -0.92
CA GLY A 128 -13.53 -14.64 -1.56
C GLY A 128 -12.62 -13.91 -2.54
N LEU A 129 -13.01 -12.71 -2.94
CA LEU A 129 -12.32 -11.97 -4.02
C LEU A 129 -10.96 -11.36 -3.61
N ASP A 130 -10.63 -11.34 -2.31
CA ASP A 130 -9.32 -10.99 -1.75
C ASP A 130 -8.58 -9.76 -2.35
N PHE A 131 -9.33 -8.73 -2.76
CA PHE A 131 -8.77 -7.50 -3.36
C PHE A 131 -7.68 -6.84 -2.50
N SER A 132 -7.82 -6.89 -1.18
CA SER A 132 -6.84 -6.33 -0.26
C SER A 132 -5.51 -7.11 -0.25
N GLU A 133 -5.52 -8.40 -0.58
CA GLU A 133 -4.29 -9.17 -0.75
C GLU A 133 -3.56 -8.76 -2.03
N LEU A 134 -4.30 -8.55 -3.12
CA LEU A 134 -3.73 -8.04 -4.37
C LEU A 134 -3.11 -6.65 -4.18
N GLU A 135 -3.82 -5.74 -3.51
CA GLU A 135 -3.29 -4.41 -3.19
C GLU A 135 -2.03 -4.47 -2.33
N LYS A 136 -1.91 -5.44 -1.41
CA LYS A 136 -0.69 -5.61 -0.59
C LYS A 136 0.50 -6.10 -1.40
N ARG A 137 0.30 -6.72 -2.57
CA ARG A 137 1.41 -7.17 -3.43
C ARG A 137 2.12 -5.99 -4.09
N LEU A 138 1.40 -4.93 -4.45
CA LEU A 138 1.98 -3.73 -5.07
C LEU A 138 3.11 -3.09 -4.25
N PRO A 139 2.93 -2.69 -2.97
CA PRO A 139 4.02 -2.14 -2.16
C PRO A 139 5.16 -3.15 -1.97
N THR A 140 4.88 -4.46 -1.94
CA THR A 140 5.93 -5.47 -1.88
C THR A 140 6.78 -5.50 -3.17
N LEU A 141 6.16 -5.37 -4.34
CA LEU A 141 6.88 -5.27 -5.61
C LEU A 141 7.78 -4.03 -5.65
N PHE A 142 7.28 -2.86 -5.27
CA PHE A 142 8.11 -1.65 -5.17
C PHE A 142 9.25 -1.81 -4.15
N LEU A 143 8.99 -2.43 -3.00
CA LEU A 143 10.01 -2.69 -1.99
C LEU A 143 11.13 -3.60 -2.53
N ILE A 144 10.78 -4.68 -3.25
CA ILE A 144 11.75 -5.55 -3.89
C ILE A 144 12.58 -4.76 -4.91
N LEU A 145 11.95 -3.92 -5.72
CA LEU A 145 12.67 -3.05 -6.66
C LEU A 145 13.68 -2.15 -5.94
N TYR A 146 13.29 -1.46 -4.87
CA TYR A 146 14.23 -0.63 -4.10
C TYR A 146 15.38 -1.44 -3.52
N ILE A 147 15.15 -2.67 -3.03
CA ILE A 147 16.22 -3.54 -2.52
C ILE A 147 17.19 -3.94 -3.64
N VAL A 148 16.68 -4.31 -4.82
CA VAL A 148 17.51 -4.66 -5.98
C VAL A 148 18.36 -3.47 -6.42
N TYR A 149 17.76 -2.29 -6.57
CA TYR A 149 18.46 -1.07 -6.92
C TYR A 149 19.52 -0.69 -5.87
N ALA A 150 19.19 -0.76 -4.58
CA ALA A 150 20.12 -0.44 -3.50
C ALA A 150 21.31 -1.40 -3.48
N THR A 151 21.05 -2.71 -3.66
CA THR A 151 22.10 -3.73 -3.72
C THR A 151 23.03 -3.47 -4.90
N GLY A 152 22.48 -3.19 -6.09
CA GLY A 152 23.28 -2.85 -7.27
C GLY A 152 24.13 -1.58 -7.07
N THR A 153 23.55 -0.55 -6.47
CA THR A 153 24.26 0.70 -6.16
C THR A 153 25.40 0.50 -5.16
N VAL A 154 25.19 -0.27 -4.10
CA VAL A 154 26.24 -0.57 -3.10
C VAL A 154 27.38 -1.36 -3.75
N LEU A 155 27.08 -2.38 -4.55
CA LEU A 155 28.10 -3.16 -5.26
C LEU A 155 28.91 -2.28 -6.23
N ALA A 156 28.25 -1.38 -6.96
CA ALA A 156 28.94 -0.44 -7.86
C ALA A 156 29.87 0.51 -7.10
N LEU A 157 29.41 1.07 -5.97
CA LEU A 157 30.23 1.95 -5.13
C LEU A 157 31.46 1.23 -4.55
N LEU A 158 31.29 -0.02 -4.09
CA LEU A 158 32.40 -0.85 -3.60
C LEU A 158 33.42 -1.14 -4.72
N GLY A 159 32.95 -1.50 -5.92
CA GLY A 159 33.83 -1.75 -7.07
C GLY A 159 34.61 -0.52 -7.53
N MET A 160 34.00 0.67 -7.47
CA MET A 160 34.71 1.92 -7.77
C MET A 160 35.74 2.26 -6.68
N GLY A 161 35.41 2.03 -5.41
CA GLY A 161 36.34 2.26 -4.30
C GLY A 161 37.58 1.35 -4.35
N THR A 162 37.41 0.08 -4.69
CA THR A 162 38.54 -0.85 -4.85
C THR A 162 39.42 -0.49 -6.05
N ALA A 163 38.83 -0.13 -7.19
CA ALA A 163 39.57 0.33 -8.36
C ALA A 163 40.42 1.58 -8.07
N ALA A 164 39.85 2.56 -7.35
CA ALA A 164 40.56 3.77 -6.95
C ALA A 164 41.73 3.47 -5.99
N LEU A 165 41.54 2.56 -5.02
CA LEU A 165 42.62 2.15 -4.10
C LEU A 165 43.77 1.44 -4.85
N VAL A 166 43.46 0.55 -5.79
CA VAL A 166 44.48 -0.14 -6.60
C VAL A 166 45.28 0.85 -7.44
N GLN A 167 44.63 1.85 -8.05
CA GLN A 167 45.33 2.90 -8.81
C GLN A 167 46.25 3.74 -7.91
N CYS A 168 45.79 4.14 -6.71
CA CYS A 168 46.63 4.88 -5.76
C CYS A 168 47.86 4.07 -5.33
N VAL A 169 47.69 2.79 -4.97
CA VAL A 169 48.82 1.92 -4.56
C VAL A 169 49.78 1.68 -5.73
N GLY A 170 49.28 1.42 -6.93
CA GLY A 170 50.11 1.23 -8.13
C GLY A 170 50.87 2.48 -8.57
N SER A 171 50.44 3.69 -8.17
CA SER A 171 51.16 4.94 -8.42
C SER A 171 52.27 5.26 -7.39
N LEU A 172 52.32 4.50 -6.29
CA LEU A 172 53.31 4.66 -5.21
C LEU A 172 54.53 3.75 -5.36
N PHE A 173 54.49 2.78 -6.28
CA PHE A 173 55.59 1.86 -6.62
C PHE A 173 56.06 2.09 -8.07
#